data_AF-A0AAW6MD85-F1
#
_entry.id   AF-A0AAW6MD85-F1
#
_cell.length_a   1.000
_cell.length_b   1.000
_cell.length_c   1.000
_cell.angle_alpha   90.00
_cell.angle_beta   90.00
_cell.angle_gamma   90.00
#
_symmetry.space_group_name_H-M   'P 1'
#
loop_
_entity.id
_entity.type
_entity.pdbx_description
1 polymer ?
#
loop_
_entity_poly.entity_id
_entity_poly.type
_entity_poly.pdbx_seq_one_letter_code
_entity_poly.pdbx_strand_id
1 'polypeptide(L)'
;ARYDGSSKFPKDSRFQFFPTVSLGWRVSEEKFMEWSKVWLDNFKIRASWGRLGSQPDSEYPYQTVFSTSEVYLLFDGTRYPTGINTPTLINPNLTWEKSTT
;
A
#
# COMPACT_ATOMS: atom_id res chain seq x y z
N ALA A 1 1.46 -14.26 7.75
CA ALA A 1 0.58 -13.69 6.71
C ALA A 1 -0.39 -12.69 7.33
N ARG A 2 -0.80 -11.67 6.59
CA ARG A 2 -1.61 -10.55 7.08
C ARG A 2 -2.84 -10.35 6.19
N TYR A 3 -3.95 -9.87 6.76
CA TYR A 3 -5.14 -9.45 6.02
C TYR A 3 -5.44 -8.01 6.41
N ASP A 4 -5.27 -7.08 5.47
CA ASP A 4 -5.41 -5.64 5.75
C ASP A 4 -6.68 -5.08 5.14
N GLY A 5 -7.25 -4.09 5.84
CA GLY A 5 -8.40 -3.32 5.39
C GLY A 5 -8.10 -1.82 5.42
N SER A 6 -8.47 -1.08 4.37
CA SER A 6 -8.38 0.39 4.38
C SER A 6 -9.61 1.04 3.78
N SER A 7 -10.17 2.03 4.49
CA SER A 7 -11.32 2.83 4.05
C SER A 7 -11.05 3.71 2.84
N LYS A 8 -9.76 3.91 2.51
CA LYS A 8 -9.28 4.67 1.34
C LYS A 8 -9.58 3.98 0.02
N PHE A 9 -10.03 2.73 0.05
CA PHE A 9 -10.44 1.97 -1.12
C PHE A 9 -11.98 1.78 -1.19
N PRO A 10 -12.51 1.52 -2.39
CA PRO A 10 -13.88 1.05 -2.60
C PRO A 10 -14.26 -0.13 -1.71
N LYS A 11 -15.58 -0.33 -1.49
CA LYS A 11 -16.11 -1.41 -0.64
C LYS A 11 -15.60 -2.80 -1.06
N ASP A 12 -15.47 -3.03 -2.36
CA ASP A 12 -15.12 -4.34 -2.91
C ASP A 12 -13.60 -4.61 -2.91
N SER A 13 -12.77 -3.58 -2.78
CA SER A 13 -11.30 -3.68 -2.85
C SER A 13 -10.58 -3.27 -1.56
N ARG A 14 -11.32 -2.91 -0.49
CA ARG A 14 -10.74 -2.46 0.78
C ARG A 14 -9.92 -3.49 1.51
N PHE A 15 -10.25 -4.77 1.36
CA PHE A 15 -9.56 -5.85 2.04
C PHE A 15 -8.65 -6.64 1.10
N GLN A 16 -7.43 -6.94 1.54
CA GLN A 16 -6.49 -7.74 0.77
C GLN A 16 -5.57 -8.57 1.65
N PHE A 17 -5.22 -9.77 1.16
CA PHE A 17 -4.32 -10.70 1.83
C PHE A 17 -2.86 -10.49 1.43
N PHE A 18 -1.94 -10.55 2.37
CA PHE A 18 -0.50 -10.31 2.20
C PHE A 18 0.29 -11.48 2.82
N PRO A 19 0.61 -12.53 2.02
CA PRO A 19 1.39 -13.66 2.49
C PRO A 19 2.87 -13.31 2.68
N THR A 20 3.48 -13.90 3.69
CA THR A 20 4.92 -13.81 3.97
C THR A 20 5.42 -15.17 4.45
N VAL A 21 6.58 -15.60 3.97
CA VAL A 21 7.26 -16.84 4.35
C VAL A 21 8.75 -16.58 4.50
N SER A 22 9.37 -17.19 5.51
CA SER A 22 10.81 -17.07 5.76
C SER A 22 11.35 -18.41 6.25
N LEU A 23 12.51 -18.79 5.73
CA LEU A 23 13.24 -19.99 6.10
C LEU A 23 14.64 -19.58 6.54
N GLY A 24 15.07 -20.13 7.67
CA GLY A 24 16.41 -19.94 8.19
C GLY A 24 17.02 -21.29 8.54
N TRP A 25 18.20 -21.57 8.01
CA TRP A 25 18.92 -22.81 8.29
C TRP A 25 20.32 -22.49 8.80
N ARG A 26 20.65 -23.00 9.98
CA ARG A 26 21.97 -22.84 10.58
C ARG A 26 22.81 -24.07 10.25
N VAL A 27 23.51 -23.98 9.14
CA VAL A 27 24.29 -25.09 8.58
C VAL A 27 25.51 -25.42 9.46
N SER A 28 26.06 -24.44 10.20
CA SER A 28 27.24 -24.66 11.05
C SER A 28 27.03 -25.55 12.27
N GLU A 29 25.78 -25.83 12.66
CA GLU A 29 25.45 -26.74 13.77
C GLU A 29 25.21 -28.18 13.31
N GLU A 30 25.25 -28.45 11.99
CA GLU A 30 25.03 -29.78 11.45
C GLU A 30 26.27 -30.67 11.59
N LYS A 31 26.04 -31.97 11.80
CA LYS A 31 27.13 -32.97 11.99
C LYS A 31 28.14 -33.00 10.83
N PHE A 32 27.70 -32.72 9.61
CA PHE A 32 28.56 -32.71 8.43
C PHE A 32 29.46 -31.46 8.33
N MET A 33 29.22 -30.42 9.15
CA MET A 33 29.98 -29.17 9.18
C MET A 33 30.87 -29.03 10.42
N GLU A 34 31.02 -30.07 11.24
CA GLU A 34 31.86 -29.98 12.45
C GLU A 34 33.33 -29.68 12.14
N TRP A 35 33.82 -30.09 10.97
CA TRP A 35 35.18 -29.80 10.51
C TRP A 35 35.46 -28.30 10.36
N SER A 36 34.43 -27.47 10.14
CA SER A 36 34.61 -26.02 9.99
C SER A 36 34.69 -25.27 11.31
N LYS A 37 34.38 -25.89 12.46
CA LYS A 37 34.37 -25.24 13.79
C LYS A 37 35.73 -24.68 14.22
N VAL A 38 36.82 -25.09 13.57
CA VAL A 38 38.19 -24.60 13.85
C VAL A 38 38.39 -23.16 13.35
N TRP A 39 37.64 -22.72 12.33
CA TRP A 39 37.81 -21.41 11.70
C TRP A 39 36.49 -20.66 11.42
N LEU A 40 35.34 -21.31 11.56
CA LEU A 40 34.01 -20.75 11.30
C LEU A 40 33.10 -20.95 12.51
N ASP A 41 32.80 -19.85 13.21
CA ASP A 41 31.99 -19.89 14.44
C ASP A 41 30.49 -20.08 14.17
N ASN A 42 29.96 -19.42 13.14
CA ASN A 42 28.53 -19.44 12.85
C ASN A 42 28.26 -19.19 11.36
N PHE A 43 27.50 -20.09 10.75
CA PHE A 43 27.01 -19.91 9.40
C PHE A 43 25.52 -20.24 9.33
N LYS A 44 24.75 -19.23 8.93
CA LYS A 44 23.29 -19.31 8.78
C LYS A 44 22.88 -18.76 7.43
N ILE A 45 22.11 -19.56 6.71
CA ILE A 45 21.46 -19.17 5.46
C ILE A 45 20.03 -18.73 5.81
N ARG A 46 19.57 -17.65 5.18
CA ARG A 46 18.19 -17.18 5.29
C ARG A 46 17.65 -16.88 3.90
N ALA A 47 16.43 -17.33 3.66
CA ALA A 47 15.65 -16.99 2.48
C ALA A 47 14.28 -16.50 2.95
N SER A 48 13.73 -15.51 2.28
CA SER A 48 12.39 -14.98 2.59
C SER A 48 11.71 -14.55 1.32
N TRP A 49 10.40 -14.78 1.28
CA TRP A 49 9.53 -14.30 0.22
C TRP A 49 8.28 -13.68 0.84
N GLY A 50 7.79 -12.58 0.28
CA GLY A 50 6.60 -11.94 0.82
C GLY A 50 5.98 -10.92 -0.10
N ARG A 51 4.67 -10.70 0.08
CA ARG A 51 3.92 -9.63 -0.59
C ARG A 51 3.55 -8.56 0.42
N LEU A 52 3.94 -7.32 0.13
CA LEU A 52 3.57 -6.13 0.89
C LEU A 52 2.53 -5.31 0.12
N GLY A 53 1.66 -4.64 0.87
CA GLY A 53 0.64 -3.73 0.35
C GLY A 53 0.89 -2.30 0.77
N SER A 54 0.72 -1.36 -0.16
CA SER A 54 0.67 0.07 0.11
C SER A 54 -0.70 0.65 -0.19
N GLN A 55 -1.06 1.69 0.55
CA GLN A 55 -2.32 2.42 0.40
C GLN A 55 -2.07 3.85 -0.09
N PRO A 56 -3.06 4.46 -0.76
CA PRO A 56 -3.00 5.88 -1.12
C PRO A 56 -2.82 6.77 0.11
N ASP A 57 -2.17 7.91 -0.09
CA ASP A 57 -2.01 8.91 0.98
C ASP A 57 -3.31 9.69 1.19
N SER A 58 -4.03 10.01 0.11
CA SER A 58 -5.30 10.76 0.16
C SER A 58 -6.47 9.95 0.72
N GLU A 59 -7.41 10.66 1.35
CA GLU A 59 -8.66 10.08 1.84
C GLU A 59 -9.68 9.98 0.70
N TYR A 60 -10.32 8.81 0.58
CA TYR A 60 -11.37 8.52 -0.39
C TYR A 60 -11.09 8.92 -1.87
N PRO A 61 -9.89 8.66 -2.44
CA PRO A 61 -9.55 9.03 -3.82
C PRO A 61 -10.41 8.37 -4.91
N TYR A 62 -11.25 7.41 -4.54
CA TYR A 62 -12.22 6.75 -5.42
C TYR A 62 -13.57 7.47 -5.50
N GLN A 63 -13.80 8.53 -4.72
CA GLN A 63 -15.07 9.26 -4.70
C GLN A 63 -15.03 10.49 -5.61
N THR A 64 -16.09 10.64 -6.41
CA THR A 64 -16.34 11.82 -7.25
C THR A 64 -16.96 12.91 -6.37
N VAL A 65 -16.14 13.87 -5.92
CA VAL A 65 -16.61 14.96 -5.03
C VAL A 65 -16.54 16.29 -5.76
N PHE A 66 -17.69 16.97 -5.88
CA PHE A 66 -17.75 18.32 -6.40
C PHE A 66 -17.26 19.32 -5.35
N SER A 67 -16.46 20.30 -5.76
CA SER A 67 -16.04 21.39 -4.88
C SER A 67 -16.80 22.66 -5.23
N THR A 68 -17.10 23.47 -4.22
CA THR A 68 -17.70 24.79 -4.42
C THR A 68 -16.60 25.84 -4.53
N SER A 69 -16.74 26.78 -5.47
CA SER A 69 -15.89 27.97 -5.55
C SER A 69 -16.74 29.22 -5.73
N GLU A 70 -16.22 30.38 -5.31
CA GLU A 70 -16.81 31.66 -5.68
C GLU A 70 -16.71 31.85 -7.20
N VAL A 71 -17.79 32.34 -7.83
CA VAL A 71 -17.81 32.60 -9.28
C VAL A 71 -18.07 34.08 -9.50
N TYR A 72 -17.28 34.66 -10.41
CA TYR A 72 -17.48 36.02 -10.90
C TYR A 72 -18.56 35.99 -11.99
N LEU A 73 -19.77 36.42 -11.66
CA LEU A 73 -20.81 36.64 -12.66
C LEU A 73 -20.71 38.10 -13.13
N LEU A 74 -20.43 38.29 -14.42
CA LEU A 74 -20.17 39.59 -15.03
C LEU A 74 -21.42 40.50 -15.13
N PHE A 75 -22.57 40.04 -14.64
CA PHE A 75 -23.86 40.70 -14.89
C PHE A 75 -24.19 41.84 -13.91
N ASP A 76 -23.60 41.86 -12.71
CA ASP A 76 -23.86 42.91 -11.70
C ASP A 76 -22.63 43.30 -10.85
N GLY A 77 -21.44 42.78 -11.18
CA GLY A 77 -20.21 43.04 -10.42
C GLY A 77 -20.19 42.45 -9.01
N THR A 78 -21.22 41.66 -8.64
CA THR A 78 -21.36 41.04 -7.32
C THR A 78 -20.74 39.65 -7.34
N ARG A 79 -19.92 39.35 -6.33
CA ARG A 79 -19.40 37.99 -6.12
C ARG A 79 -20.50 37.14 -5.51
N TYR A 80 -21.00 36.16 -6.26
CA TYR A 80 -21.88 35.14 -5.71
C TYR A 80 -21.03 34.00 -5.13
N PRO A 81 -21.32 33.55 -3.90
CA PRO A 81 -20.43 32.63 -3.18
C PRO A 81 -20.43 31.19 -3.70
N THR A 82 -21.14 30.84 -4.79
CA THR A 82 -21.34 29.42 -5.11
C THR A 82 -21.49 29.12 -6.60
N GLY A 83 -20.38 28.77 -7.23
CA GLY A 83 -20.34 27.86 -8.37
C GLY A 83 -19.80 26.49 -7.94
N ILE A 84 -19.99 25.50 -8.82
CA ILE A 84 -19.58 24.12 -8.59
C ILE A 84 -18.49 23.77 -9.61
N ASN A 85 -17.35 23.28 -9.14
CA ASN A 85 -16.30 22.75 -9.99
C ASN A 85 -16.46 21.24 -10.14
N THR A 86 -16.17 20.76 -11.35
CA THR A 86 -16.14 19.33 -11.63
C THR A 86 -14.95 18.68 -10.91
N PRO A 87 -15.16 17.48 -10.33
CA PRO A 87 -14.07 16.68 -9.76
C PRO A 87 -13.00 16.35 -10.79
N THR A 88 -11.80 16.09 -10.29
CA THR A 88 -10.69 15.54 -11.09
C THR A 88 -10.98 14.09 -11.49
N LEU A 89 -10.16 13.55 -12.41
CA LEU A 89 -10.26 12.16 -12.82
C LEU A 89 -10.00 11.23 -11.63
N ILE A 90 -10.97 10.37 -11.33
CA ILE A 90 -10.90 9.38 -10.25
C ILE A 90 -10.93 7.96 -10.81
N ASN A 91 -10.37 7.01 -10.05
CA ASN A 91 -10.44 5.58 -10.37
C ASN A 91 -11.42 4.88 -9.41
N PRO A 92 -12.63 4.50 -9.86
CA PRO A 92 -13.60 3.81 -9.00
C PRO A 92 -13.18 2.37 -8.65
N ASN A 93 -12.21 1.80 -9.39
CA ASN A 93 -11.69 0.45 -9.19
C ASN A 93 -10.33 0.47 -8.46
N LEU A 94 -10.05 1.52 -7.69
CA LEU A 94 -8.78 1.66 -6.98
C LEU A 94 -8.52 0.45 -6.05
N THR A 95 -7.29 -0.05 -6.07
CA THR A 95 -6.87 -1.20 -5.25
C THR A 95 -5.46 -1.00 -4.72
N TRP A 96 -5.05 -1.89 -3.82
CA TRP A 96 -3.73 -1.91 -3.19
C TRP A 96 -2.60 -1.97 -4.21
N GLU A 97 -1.58 -1.14 -4.02
CA GLU A 97 -0.29 -1.34 -4.66
C GLU A 97 0.44 -2.49 -3.97
N LYS A 98 1.02 -3.41 -4.74
CA LYS A 98 1.60 -4.65 -4.22
C LYS A 98 3.07 -4.73 -4.62
N SER A 99 3.94 -4.95 -3.65
CA SER A 99 5.36 -5.23 -3.87
C SER A 99 5.69 -6.65 -3.39
N THR A 100 6.53 -7.36 -4.13
CA THR A 100 6.96 -8.72 -3.79
C THR A 100 8.47 -8.79 -3.66
N THR A 101 8.94 -9.51 -2.65
CA THR A 101 10.35 -9.86 -2.44
C THR A 101 10.51 -11.34 -2.56
#